data_AF-A0A6G3X5B2-F1
#
_entry.id   AF-A0A6G3X5B2-F1
#
_cell.length_a   1.000
_cell.length_b   1.000
_cell.length_c   1.000
_cell.angle_alpha   90.00
_cell.angle_beta   90.00
_cell.angle_gamma   90.00
#
_symmetry.space_group_name_H-M   'P 1'
#
loop_
_entity.id
_entity.type
_entity.pdbx_description
1 polymer ?
#
loop_
_entity_poly.entity_id
_entity_poly.type
_entity_poly.pdbx_seq_one_letter_code
_entity_poly.pdbx_strand_id
1 'polypeptide(L)' 'RTATAATYEKLQDIVADDVPVLPIWQGKQYVASRDGIAGVERSVSATSELQLWELNRPDV' A
#
# COMPACT_ATOMS: atom_id res chain seq x y z
N ARG A 1 -15.31 10.28 10.12
CA ARG A 1 -14.03 9.67 10.59
C ARG A 1 -13.15 10.75 11.23
N THR A 2 -13.67 11.45 12.24
CA THR A 2 -13.01 12.66 12.80
C THR A 2 -12.67 12.50 14.27
N ALA A 3 -13.46 11.70 15.00
CA ALA A 3 -13.26 11.45 16.44
C ALA A 3 -11.94 10.74 16.77
N THR A 4 -11.36 9.96 15.85
CA THR A 4 -10.11 9.23 16.07
C THR A 4 -8.86 10.03 15.69
N ALA A 5 -9.01 11.14 14.95
CA ALA A 5 -7.88 11.89 14.43
C ALA A 5 -7.01 12.46 15.56
N ALA A 6 -7.64 13.07 16.58
CA ALA A 6 -6.94 13.64 17.74
C ALA A 6 -6.14 12.59 18.53
N THR A 7 -6.64 11.34 18.60
CA THR A 7 -5.90 10.25 19.26
C THR A 7 -4.65 9.86 18.48
N TYR A 8 -4.73 9.77 17.15
CA TYR A 8 -3.57 9.47 16.30
C TYR A 8 -2.56 10.61 16.27
N GLU A 9 -3.00 11.86 16.37
CA GLU A 9 -2.12 13.03 16.48
C GLU A 9 -1.33 12.98 17.79
N LYS A 10 -2.01 12.78 18.93
CA LYS A 10 -1.32 12.62 20.23
C LYS A 10 -0.32 11.47 20.25
N LEU A 11 -0.63 10.35 19.59
CA LEU A 11 0.30 9.23 19.47
C LEU A 11 1.53 9.61 18.63
N GLN A 12 1.34 10.35 17.53
CA GLN A 12 2.44 10.82 16.70
C GLN A 12 3.33 11.82 17.45
N ASP A 13 2.75 12.70 18.27
CA ASP A 13 3.51 13.64 19.11
C ASP A 13 4.41 12.91 20.11
N ILE A 14 3.88 11.92 20.85
CA ILE A 14 4.66 11.12 21.82
C ILE A 14 5.81 10.40 21.12
N VAL A 15 5.56 9.78 19.97
CA VAL A 15 6.62 9.10 19.21
C VAL A 15 7.67 10.10 18.71
N ALA A 16 7.26 11.28 18.25
CA ALA A 16 8.17 12.32 17.78
C ALA A 16 9.10 12.84 18.89
N ASP A 17 8.59 12.99 20.11
CA ASP A 17 9.35 13.47 21.27
C ASP A 17 10.26 12.39 21.88
N ASP A 18 9.74 11.17 22.08
CA ASP A 18 10.43 10.13 22.85
C ASP A 18 11.35 9.24 21.98
N VAL A 19 10.93 8.91 20.75
CA VAL A 19 11.67 8.02 19.84
C VAL A 19 11.47 8.48 18.38
N PRO A 20 12.11 9.60 17.96
CA PRO A 20 11.89 10.18 16.64
C PRO A 20 12.24 9.17 15.53
N VAL A 21 11.23 8.80 14.73
CA VAL A 21 11.41 7.89 13.59
C VAL A 21 11.61 8.71 12.32
N LEU A 22 12.77 8.53 11.67
CA LEU A 22 13.02 9.07 10.33
C LEU A 22 12.78 7.97 9.29
N PRO A 23 11.68 8.02 8.53
CA PRO A 23 11.45 7.04 7.46
C PRO A 23 12.46 7.29 6.32
N ILE A 24 13.47 6.43 6.21
CA ILE A 24 14.54 6.54 5.20
C ILE A 24 14.09 6.04 3.82
N TRP A 25 13.05 5.21 3.76
CA TRP A 25 12.53 4.66 2.51
C TRP A 25 11.02 4.41 2.60
N GLN A 26 10.36 4.57 1.45
CA GLN A 26 9.01 4.08 1.21
C GLN A 26 9.11 3.06 0.08
N GLY A 27 8.59 1.86 0.31
CA GLY A 27 8.60 0.80 -0.71
C GLY A 27 7.87 1.24 -1.97
N LYS A 28 8.49 0.98 -3.13
CA LYS A 28 7.83 1.05 -4.43
C LYS A 28 7.47 -0.35 -4.87
N GLN A 29 6.21 -0.54 -5.23
CA GLN A 29 5.71 -1.81 -5.71
C GLN A 29 5.75 -1.83 -7.24
N TYR A 30 6.35 -2.88 -7.78
CA TYR A 30 6.49 -3.08 -9.22
C TYR A 30 5.87 -4.41 -9.60
N VAL A 31 5.15 -4.41 -10.72
CA VAL A 31 4.50 -5.59 -11.26
C VAL A 31 4.90 -5.74 -12.73
N ALA A 32 5.09 -6.99 -13.16
CA ALA A 32 5.42 -7.33 -14.54
C ALA A 32 4.56 -8.53 -14.95
N SER A 33 4.09 -8.51 -16.20
CA SER A 33 3.27 -9.57 -16.76
C SER A 33 3.72 -9.94 -18.16
N ARG A 34 3.32 -11.13 -18.59
CA ARG A 34 3.40 -11.51 -20.01
C ARG A 34 2.33 -10.76 -20.79
N ASP A 35 2.54 -10.65 -22.09
CA ASP A 35 1.53 -10.16 -23.02
C ASP A 35 0.25 -11.00 -22.94
N GLY A 36 -0.90 -10.35 -23.10
CA GLY A 36 -2.22 -10.98 -23.00
C GLY A 36 -2.73 -11.21 -21.57
N ILE A 37 -2.07 -10.65 -20.54
CA ILE A 37 -2.57 -10.63 -19.16
C ILE A 37 -3.04 -9.21 -18.80
N ALA A 38 -4.29 -9.08 -18.37
CA ALA A 38 -4.88 -7.83 -17.90
C ALA A 38 -5.17 -7.86 -16.37
N GLY A 39 -5.39 -6.68 -15.79
CA GLY A 39 -5.69 -6.51 -14.34
C GLY A 39 -4.46 -6.59 -13.42
N VAL A 40 -3.26 -6.54 -13.99
CA VAL A 40 -1.98 -6.71 -13.30
C VAL A 40 -1.73 -5.55 -12.32
N GLU A 41 -2.16 -4.34 -12.69
CA GLU A 41 -2.07 -3.13 -11.87
C GLU A 41 -2.90 -3.21 -10.58
N ARG A 42 -3.91 -4.08 -10.54
CA ARG A 42 -4.77 -4.34 -9.37
C ARG A 42 -4.43 -5.65 -8.66
N SER A 43 -3.48 -6.43 -9.18
CA SER A 43 -3.10 -7.73 -8.63
C SER A 43 -2.34 -7.66 -7.31
N VAL A 44 -1.94 -6.46 -6.87
CA VAL A 44 -1.23 -6.26 -5.60
C VAL A 44 -1.79 -5.05 -4.87
N SER A 45 -2.21 -5.24 -3.62
CA SER A 45 -2.80 -4.19 -2.78
C SER A 45 -1.76 -3.17 -2.29
N ALA A 46 -2.23 -2.10 -1.63
CA ALA A 46 -1.37 -1.13 -0.95
C ALA A 46 -0.59 -1.72 0.24
N THR A 47 -1.00 -2.89 0.73
CA THR A 47 -0.33 -3.66 1.79
C THR A 47 0.51 -4.82 1.25
N SER A 48 0.73 -4.85 -0.08
CA SER A 48 1.47 -5.91 -0.77
C SER A 48 0.83 -7.30 -0.71
N GLU A 49 -0.49 -7.38 -0.52
CA GLU A 49 -1.24 -8.63 -0.63
C GLU A 49 -1.58 -8.93 -2.10
N LEU A 50 -1.47 -10.20 -2.50
CA LEU A 50 -1.80 -10.64 -3.85
C LEU A 50 -3.31 -10.80 -4.04
N GLN A 51 -3.84 -10.07 -5.02
CA GLN A 51 -5.24 -10.10 -5.44
C GLN A 51 -5.37 -10.84 -6.78
N LEU A 52 -5.08 -12.14 -6.77
CA LEU A 52 -4.99 -12.93 -8.01
C LEU A 52 -6.31 -12.98 -8.80
N TRP A 53 -7.45 -12.72 -8.15
CA TRP A 53 -8.77 -12.65 -8.79
C TRP A 53 -8.92 -11.46 -9.74
N GLU A 54 -8.04 -10.46 -9.69
CA GLU A 54 -8.05 -9.34 -10.63
C GLU A 54 -7.43 -9.70 -11.99
N LEU A 55 -6.62 -10.77 -12.03
CA LEU A 55 -5.93 -11.22 -13.22
C LEU A 55 -6.91 -11.93 -14.18
N ASN A 56 -6.87 -11.53 -15.45
CA ASN A 56 -7.65 -12.17 -16.50
C ASN A 56 -6.88 -12.20 -17.83
N ARG A 57 -7.34 -13.05 -18.73
CA ARG A 57 -6.92 -13.06 -20.14
C ARG A 57 -8.09 -12.53 -20.97
N PRO A 58 -8.02 -11.29 -21.47
CA PRO A 58 -9.02 -10.81 -22.40
C PRO A 58 -8.91 -11.62 -23.70
N ASP A 59 -10.06 -12.02 -24.25
CA ASP A 59 -10.12 -12.56 -25.60
C ASP A 59 -9.66 -11.46 -26.57
N VAL A 60 -8.80 -11.82 -27.51
CA VAL A 60 -8.29 -10.92 -28.57
C VAL A 60 -9.37 -10.59 -29.60
#